data_AF-S4R855-F1
#
_entry.id   AF-S4R855-F1
#
_cell.length_a   1.000
_cell.length_b   1.000
_cell.length_c   1.000
_cell.angle_alpha   90.00
_cell.angle_beta   90.00
_cell.angle_gamma   90.00
#
_symmetry.space_group_name_H-M   'P 1'
#
loop_
_entity.id
_entity.type
_entity.pdbx_description
1 polymer ?
#
loop_
_entity_poly.entity_id
_entity_poly.type
_entity_poly.pdbx_seq_one_letter_code
_entity_poly.pdbx_strand_id
1 'polypeptide(L)'
;WELSVNLKHVKVVMAAFRDVAKQPVALRARIGPQMRSRHGGAYSLVHTEWSYRDVERAESVVCSLSYSVFRDGATIVDTSPAGGPTEMHAELKRSVSPSGTLTAILRKIGGKGGADEKQFLEIWNGNLKEKNIDLEALEQHGKFYDDGQFGVLAWSNSESHLLYVAEKKRPKGTTFFQSRPPSANTAQTDAPTDPGTTDRQKAKGDKFLFREDWGEALVNKSDPVLCILDVVSGTVSVLDGLPPHISPGQ
;
A
#
# COMPACT_ATOMS: atom_id res chain seq x y z
N TRP A 1 -7.51 -42.41 24.18
CA TRP A 1 -7.96 -42.37 22.77
C TRP A 1 -6.89 -41.65 21.96
N GLU A 2 -5.77 -42.32 21.70
CA GLU A 2 -4.75 -41.79 20.77
C GLU A 2 -5.21 -42.10 19.36
N LEU A 3 -5.46 -41.06 18.55
CA LEU A 3 -5.61 -41.24 17.11
C LEU A 3 -4.26 -41.70 16.56
N SER A 4 -4.11 -43.01 16.34
CA SER A 4 -3.08 -43.54 15.44
C SER A 4 -3.40 -43.06 14.02
N VAL A 5 -2.93 -41.87 13.69
CA VAL A 5 -3.02 -41.33 12.33
C VAL A 5 -2.21 -42.26 11.42
N ASN A 6 -2.88 -42.93 10.48
CA ASN A 6 -2.23 -43.80 9.53
C ASN A 6 -1.33 -42.97 8.59
N LEU A 7 -0.01 -43.04 8.82
CA LEU A 7 1.02 -42.30 8.08
C LEU A 7 0.93 -42.49 6.55
N LYS A 8 0.37 -43.60 6.06
CA LYS A 8 0.15 -43.81 4.61
C LYS A 8 -0.94 -42.89 4.06
N HIS A 9 -2.04 -42.73 4.80
CA HIS A 9 -3.13 -41.83 4.39
C HIS A 9 -2.68 -40.37 4.41
N VAL A 10 -1.88 -39.96 5.41
CA VAL A 10 -1.32 -38.60 5.47
C VAL A 10 -0.47 -38.29 4.24
N LYS A 11 0.41 -39.21 3.82
CA LYS A 11 1.25 -39.01 2.62
C LYS A 11 0.43 -38.84 1.34
N VAL A 12 -0.65 -39.62 1.19
CA VAL A 12 -1.56 -39.49 0.04
C VAL A 12 -2.26 -38.14 0.03
N VAL A 13 -2.80 -37.72 1.18
CA VAL A 13 -3.47 -36.41 1.31
C VAL A 13 -2.49 -35.26 1.06
N MET A 14 -1.26 -35.33 1.58
CA MET A 14 -0.22 -34.33 1.35
C MET A 14 0.17 -34.25 -0.14
N ALA A 15 0.29 -35.39 -0.82
CA ALA A 15 0.61 -35.41 -2.25
C ALA A 15 -0.52 -34.78 -3.08
N ALA A 16 -1.77 -35.12 -2.79
CA ALA A 16 -2.94 -34.54 -3.45
C ALA A 16 -3.02 -33.02 -3.19
N PHE A 17 -2.83 -32.59 -1.93
CA PHE A 17 -2.80 -31.18 -1.58
C PHE A 17 -1.69 -30.41 -2.32
N ARG A 18 -0.47 -30.96 -2.37
CA ARG A 18 0.65 -30.37 -3.10
C ARG A 18 0.38 -30.27 -4.60
N ASP A 19 -0.35 -31.21 -5.18
CA ASP A 19 -0.68 -31.17 -6.60
C ASP A 19 -1.71 -30.08 -6.91
N VAL A 20 -2.74 -29.95 -6.07
CA VAL A 20 -3.73 -28.86 -6.18
C VAL A 20 -3.07 -27.50 -5.93
N ALA A 21 -2.15 -27.40 -4.97
CA ALA A 21 -1.47 -26.15 -4.61
C ALA A 21 -0.59 -25.58 -5.75
N LYS A 22 -0.23 -26.38 -6.76
CA LYS A 22 0.49 -25.91 -7.95
C LYS A 22 -0.35 -25.03 -8.86
N GLN A 23 -1.68 -25.11 -8.76
CA GLN A 23 -2.58 -24.34 -9.61
C GLN A 23 -2.65 -22.89 -9.12
N PRO A 24 -2.17 -21.91 -9.91
CA PRO A 24 -2.23 -20.52 -9.51
C PRO A 24 -3.65 -19.95 -9.71
N VAL A 25 -3.96 -18.92 -8.95
CA VAL A 25 -5.22 -18.17 -9.07
C VAL A 25 -4.95 -16.85 -9.78
N ALA A 26 -5.68 -16.57 -10.86
CA ALA A 26 -5.58 -15.29 -11.55
C ALA A 26 -6.17 -14.18 -10.66
N LEU A 27 -5.40 -13.10 -10.46
CA LEU A 27 -5.81 -11.95 -9.66
C LEU A 27 -6.23 -10.77 -10.53
N ARG A 28 -5.41 -10.44 -11.53
CA ARG A 28 -5.60 -9.25 -12.37
C ARG A 28 -5.02 -9.47 -13.75
N ALA A 29 -5.62 -8.83 -14.75
CA ALA A 29 -5.04 -8.68 -16.08
C ALA A 29 -5.15 -7.22 -16.52
N ARG A 30 -4.14 -6.73 -17.23
CA ARG A 30 -4.15 -5.42 -17.89
C ARG A 30 -3.55 -5.54 -19.28
N ILE A 31 -4.10 -4.78 -20.21
CA ILE A 31 -3.58 -4.64 -21.57
C ILE A 31 -2.98 -3.24 -21.67
N GLY A 32 -1.70 -3.18 -22.00
CA GLY A 32 -0.99 -1.93 -22.26
C GLY A 32 -1.36 -1.34 -23.62
N PRO A 33 -0.90 -0.11 -23.91
CA PRO A 33 -1.14 0.54 -25.19
C PRO A 33 -0.57 -0.28 -26.35
N GLN A 34 -1.09 -0.03 -27.55
CA GLN A 34 -0.52 -0.61 -28.76
C GLN A 34 0.83 0.06 -29.06
N MET A 35 1.84 -0.77 -29.22
CA MET A 35 3.20 -0.41 -29.58
C MET A 35 3.53 -0.94 -30.97
N ARG A 36 4.52 -0.35 -31.63
CA ARG A 36 5.06 -0.85 -32.89
C ARG A 36 6.40 -1.51 -32.63
N SER A 37 6.56 -2.73 -33.11
CA SER A 37 7.85 -3.40 -33.08
C SER A 37 8.80 -2.70 -34.04
N ARG A 38 10.10 -2.87 -33.79
CA ARG A 38 11.19 -2.48 -34.69
C ARG A 38 11.07 -3.02 -36.13
N HIS A 39 10.24 -4.05 -36.33
CA HIS A 39 9.97 -4.67 -37.62
C HIS A 39 8.61 -4.25 -38.22
N GLY A 40 7.96 -3.23 -37.66
CA GLY A 40 6.73 -2.62 -38.19
C GLY A 40 5.41 -3.26 -37.70
N GLY A 41 5.46 -4.44 -37.08
CA GLY A 41 4.29 -5.14 -36.55
C GLY A 41 3.73 -4.50 -35.27
N ALA A 42 2.40 -4.40 -35.18
CA ALA A 42 1.74 -3.86 -33.99
C ALA A 42 1.59 -4.94 -32.91
N TYR A 43 1.90 -4.60 -31.67
CA TYR A 43 1.74 -5.49 -30.52
C TYR A 43 1.27 -4.72 -29.28
N SER A 44 0.72 -5.43 -28.30
CA SER A 44 0.40 -4.88 -26.99
C SER A 44 0.99 -5.77 -25.92
N LEU A 45 1.42 -5.16 -24.81
CA LEU A 45 1.84 -5.92 -23.64
C LEU A 45 0.62 -6.28 -22.80
N VAL A 46 0.43 -7.56 -22.53
CA VAL A 46 -0.57 -8.04 -21.57
C VAL A 46 0.17 -8.41 -20.30
N HIS A 47 -0.12 -7.72 -19.22
CA HIS A 47 0.39 -8.06 -17.90
C HIS A 47 -0.69 -8.78 -17.11
N THR A 48 -0.30 -9.87 -16.44
CA THR A 48 -1.20 -10.65 -15.60
C THR A 48 -0.56 -10.86 -14.24
N GLU A 49 -1.37 -10.82 -13.19
CA GLU A 49 -0.94 -11.05 -11.81
C GLU A 49 -1.64 -12.30 -11.29
N TRP A 50 -0.85 -13.17 -10.65
CA TRP A 50 -1.28 -14.50 -10.23
C TRP A 50 -0.83 -14.77 -8.81
N SER A 51 -1.70 -15.41 -8.03
CA SER A 51 -1.36 -15.93 -6.70
C SER A 51 -0.93 -17.38 -6.81
N TYR A 52 0.26 -17.67 -6.31
CA TYR A 52 0.82 -19.01 -6.16
C TYR A 52 0.82 -19.40 -4.69
N ARG A 53 0.50 -20.67 -4.39
CA ARG A 53 0.61 -21.19 -3.03
C ARG A 53 2.02 -21.74 -2.81
N ASP A 54 2.80 -21.07 -1.96
CA ASP A 54 4.09 -21.60 -1.51
C ASP A 54 3.87 -22.47 -0.27
N VAL A 55 3.87 -23.78 -0.49
CA VAL A 55 3.61 -24.77 0.55
C VAL A 55 4.76 -24.84 1.57
N GLU A 56 6.00 -24.62 1.13
CA GLU A 56 7.18 -24.74 2.00
C GLU A 56 7.36 -23.48 2.87
N ARG A 57 7.05 -22.29 2.33
CA ARG A 57 7.00 -21.03 3.10
C ARG A 57 5.66 -20.84 3.85
N ALA A 58 4.69 -21.72 3.62
CA ALA A 58 3.33 -21.65 4.16
C ALA A 58 2.61 -20.32 3.91
N GLU A 59 2.83 -19.71 2.74
CA GLU A 59 2.27 -18.42 2.36
C GLU A 59 1.78 -18.40 0.92
N SER A 60 1.11 -17.31 0.53
CA SER A 60 0.72 -17.07 -0.85
C SER A 60 1.60 -15.99 -1.43
N VAL A 61 2.17 -16.24 -2.61
CA VAL A 61 3.08 -15.35 -3.31
C VAL A 61 2.37 -14.79 -4.54
N VAL A 62 2.48 -13.49 -4.78
CA VAL A 62 1.94 -12.86 -5.99
C VAL A 62 3.06 -12.69 -7.00
N CYS A 63 2.85 -13.16 -8.23
CA CYS A 63 3.79 -12.98 -9.32
C CYS A 63 3.13 -12.26 -10.49
N SER A 64 3.89 -11.38 -11.14
CA SER A 64 3.52 -10.73 -12.39
C SER A 64 4.14 -11.48 -13.58
N LEU A 65 3.33 -11.71 -14.61
CA LEU A 65 3.73 -12.27 -15.90
C LEU A 65 3.41 -11.24 -16.99
N SER A 66 4.27 -11.16 -18.00
CA SER A 66 4.08 -10.25 -19.14
C SER A 66 4.11 -11.04 -20.44
N TYR A 67 3.23 -10.69 -21.37
CA TYR A 67 3.13 -11.31 -22.70
C TYR A 67 3.10 -10.22 -23.77
N SER A 68 3.80 -10.44 -24.87
CA SER A 68 3.65 -9.65 -26.10
C SER A 68 2.58 -10.31 -26.96
N VAL A 69 1.50 -9.58 -27.24
CA VAL A 69 0.39 -10.04 -28.08
C VAL A 69 0.41 -9.28 -29.38
N PHE A 70 0.70 -9.97 -30.49
CA PHE A 70 0.69 -9.42 -31.84
C PHE A 70 -0.70 -9.56 -32.45
N ARG A 71 -1.19 -8.48 -33.04
CA ARG A 71 -2.53 -8.41 -33.61
C ARG A 71 -2.50 -7.97 -35.07
N ASP A 72 -3.39 -8.56 -35.87
CA ASP A 72 -3.72 -8.11 -37.22
C ASP A 72 -5.22 -7.79 -37.27
N GLY A 73 -5.55 -6.51 -37.26
CA GLY A 73 -6.93 -6.05 -37.04
C GLY A 73 -7.49 -6.57 -35.70
N ALA A 74 -8.54 -7.39 -35.78
CA ALA A 74 -9.21 -7.97 -34.62
C ALA A 74 -8.68 -9.36 -34.21
N THR A 75 -7.75 -9.95 -34.97
CA THR A 75 -7.24 -11.30 -34.70
C THR A 75 -5.91 -11.25 -33.95
N ILE A 76 -5.71 -12.19 -33.04
CA ILE A 76 -4.42 -12.43 -32.40
C ILE A 76 -3.63 -13.35 -33.32
N VAL A 77 -2.48 -12.88 -33.79
CA VAL A 77 -1.62 -13.62 -34.73
C VAL A 77 -0.55 -14.40 -33.99
N ASP A 78 0.00 -13.81 -32.92
CA ASP A 78 1.03 -14.45 -32.10
C ASP A 78 0.96 -13.94 -30.65
N THR A 79 1.41 -14.77 -29.72
CA THR A 79 1.58 -14.41 -28.31
C THR A 79 2.85 -15.05 -27.77
N SER A 80 3.75 -14.23 -27.26
CA SER A 80 5.02 -14.69 -26.70
C SER A 80 5.26 -14.12 -25.30
N PRO A 81 5.88 -14.87 -24.36
CA PRO A 81 6.29 -14.32 -23.07
C PRO A 81 7.22 -13.12 -23.23
N ALA A 82 6.92 -12.02 -22.54
CA ALA A 82 7.72 -10.80 -22.51
C ALA A 82 8.56 -10.74 -21.22
N GLY A 83 9.34 -11.80 -20.98
CA GLY A 83 10.17 -11.96 -19.78
C GLY A 83 9.72 -13.12 -18.88
N GLY A 84 10.44 -13.30 -17.76
CA GLY A 84 10.12 -14.31 -16.75
C GLY A 84 9.09 -13.83 -15.71
N PRO A 85 8.55 -14.75 -14.90
CA PRO A 85 7.73 -14.39 -13.74
C PRO A 85 8.51 -13.50 -12.78
N THR A 86 7.88 -12.42 -12.32
CA THR A 86 8.46 -11.50 -11.32
C THR A 86 7.64 -11.56 -10.05
N GLU A 87 8.23 -12.04 -8.95
CA GLU A 87 7.60 -12.03 -7.63
C GLU A 87 7.41 -10.59 -7.13
N MET A 88 6.19 -10.25 -6.74
CA MET A 88 5.78 -8.93 -6.25
C MET A 88 5.86 -8.86 -4.72
N HIS A 89 7.00 -9.26 -4.17
CA HIS A 89 7.19 -9.32 -2.72
C HIS A 89 6.99 -7.93 -2.09
N ALA A 90 6.29 -7.85 -0.96
CA ALA A 90 6.06 -6.62 -0.19
C ALA A 90 5.28 -5.49 -0.90
N GLU A 91 4.70 -5.74 -2.08
CA GLU A 91 3.82 -4.80 -2.77
C GLU A 91 2.39 -4.96 -2.25
N LEU A 92 1.83 -3.86 -1.73
CA LEU A 92 0.50 -3.86 -1.11
C LEU A 92 -0.57 -3.33 -2.05
N LYS A 93 -0.27 -2.26 -2.79
CA LYS A 93 -1.15 -1.70 -3.82
C LYS A 93 -0.33 -1.25 -5.01
N ARG A 94 -0.93 -1.38 -6.20
CA ARG A 94 -0.35 -1.00 -7.48
C ARG A 94 -1.38 -0.29 -8.34
N SER A 95 -1.00 0.86 -8.88
CA SER A 95 -1.84 1.64 -9.78
C SER A 95 -1.05 2.15 -10.98
N VAL A 96 -1.65 2.08 -12.16
CA VAL A 96 -1.03 2.48 -13.43
C VAL A 96 -1.66 3.80 -13.83
N SER A 97 -0.84 4.73 -14.31
CA SER A 97 -1.32 6.05 -14.71
C SER A 97 -2.22 5.95 -15.96
N PRO A 98 -3.13 6.92 -16.19
CA PRO A 98 -4.00 6.97 -17.37
C PRO A 98 -3.30 6.76 -18.72
N SER A 99 -2.08 7.30 -18.89
CA SER A 99 -1.26 7.15 -20.09
C SER A 99 -0.61 5.77 -20.22
N GLY A 100 -0.55 5.00 -19.12
CA GLY A 100 0.12 3.71 -19.06
C GLY A 100 1.64 3.78 -18.90
N THR A 101 2.21 4.99 -18.79
CA THR A 101 3.67 5.20 -18.71
C THR A 101 4.21 5.06 -17.29
N LEU A 102 3.45 5.57 -16.30
CA LEU A 102 3.85 5.55 -14.90
C LEU A 102 3.14 4.43 -14.13
N THR A 103 3.84 3.86 -13.15
CA THR A 103 3.29 2.91 -12.20
C THR A 103 3.62 3.33 -10.77
N ALA A 104 2.59 3.46 -9.94
CA ALA A 104 2.71 3.75 -8.52
C ALA A 104 2.58 2.45 -7.73
N ILE A 105 3.45 2.26 -6.73
CA ILE A 105 3.46 1.09 -5.87
C ILE A 105 3.57 1.53 -4.41
N LEU A 106 2.61 1.11 -3.58
CA LEU A 106 2.71 1.18 -2.13
C LEU A 106 3.40 -0.10 -1.63
N ARG A 107 4.53 0.09 -0.96
CA ARG A 107 5.39 -1.00 -0.49
C ARG A 107 5.60 -0.92 1.02
N LYS A 108 5.74 -2.09 1.63
CA LYS A 108 5.96 -2.23 3.06
C LYS A 108 7.16 -3.13 3.33
N ILE A 109 8.24 -2.57 3.86
CA ILE A 109 9.51 -3.26 4.04
C ILE A 109 9.79 -3.38 5.55
N GLY A 110 10.08 -4.58 6.04
CA GLY A 110 10.37 -4.84 7.45
C GLY A 110 10.01 -6.26 7.89
N GLY A 111 10.58 -6.72 9.00
CA GLY A 111 10.38 -8.09 9.51
C GLY A 111 9.05 -8.32 10.25
N LYS A 112 8.69 -9.59 10.42
CA LYS A 112 7.53 -10.02 11.26
C LYS A 112 7.77 -9.57 12.70
N GLY A 113 7.18 -8.44 13.09
CA GLY A 113 7.35 -7.83 14.42
C GLY A 113 6.95 -6.36 14.52
N GLY A 114 6.65 -5.69 13.40
CA GLY A 114 5.99 -4.37 13.37
C GLY A 114 6.83 -3.17 13.83
N ALA A 115 7.93 -3.38 14.56
CA ALA A 115 8.78 -2.30 15.09
C ALA A 115 9.73 -1.68 14.04
N ASP A 116 10.17 -2.45 13.04
CA ASP A 116 11.09 -2.00 11.98
C ASP A 116 10.40 -1.92 10.60
N GLU A 117 9.09 -1.69 10.61
CA GLU A 117 8.25 -1.70 9.42
C GLU A 117 8.16 -0.31 8.79
N LYS A 118 8.79 -0.16 7.62
CA LYS A 118 8.78 1.08 6.84
C LYS A 118 7.80 1.03 5.68
N GLN A 119 7.18 2.17 5.40
CA GLN A 119 6.19 2.35 4.34
C GLN A 119 6.73 3.28 3.26
N PHE A 120 6.72 2.80 2.02
CA PHE A 120 7.23 3.53 0.87
C PHE A 120 6.16 3.70 -0.21
N LEU A 121 6.21 4.83 -0.91
CA LEU A 121 5.53 5.02 -2.19
C LEU A 121 6.57 5.16 -3.29
N GLU A 122 6.54 4.22 -4.23
CA GLU A 122 7.43 4.19 -5.38
C GLU A 122 6.70 4.68 -6.63
N ILE A 123 7.40 5.47 -7.46
CA ILE A 123 6.93 5.86 -8.79
C ILE A 123 7.92 5.33 -9.81
N TRP A 124 7.40 4.55 -10.75
CA TRP A 124 8.16 3.89 -11.79
C TRP A 124 7.74 4.40 -13.17
N ASN A 125 8.72 4.60 -14.05
CA ASN A 125 8.53 4.90 -15.46
C ASN A 125 9.20 3.79 -16.29
N GLY A 126 8.39 2.87 -16.81
CA GLY A 126 8.88 1.61 -17.37
C GLY A 126 9.75 0.84 -16.35
N ASN A 127 11.05 0.71 -16.64
CA ASN A 127 12.01 -0.01 -15.79
C ASN A 127 12.78 0.92 -14.83
N LEU A 128 12.53 2.23 -14.88
CA LEU A 128 13.22 3.22 -14.04
C LEU A 128 12.37 3.51 -12.80
N LYS A 129 12.93 3.30 -11.61
CA LYS A 129 12.35 3.82 -10.37
C LYS A 129 12.68 5.31 -10.27
N GLU A 130 11.77 6.15 -10.74
CA GLU A 130 11.94 7.61 -10.71
C GLU A 130 11.91 8.16 -9.28
N LYS A 131 11.04 7.61 -8.42
CA LYS A 131 10.93 8.02 -7.03
C LYS A 131 10.78 6.86 -6.07
N ASN A 132 11.33 7.05 -4.88
CA ASN A 132 11.14 6.20 -3.71
C ASN A 132 10.97 7.09 -2.49
N ILE A 133 9.73 7.22 -2.00
CA ILE A 133 9.37 8.18 -0.97
C ILE A 133 9.11 7.42 0.32
N ASP A 134 9.91 7.70 1.36
CA ASP A 134 9.69 7.20 2.71
C ASP A 134 8.53 8.00 3.35
N LEU A 135 7.35 7.38 3.40
CA LEU A 135 6.13 8.04 3.87
C LEU A 135 6.15 8.31 5.38
N GLU A 136 6.87 7.49 6.14
CA GLU A 136 7.01 7.65 7.58
C GLU A 136 7.91 8.85 7.90
N ALA A 137 9.00 9.02 7.15
CA ALA A 137 9.92 10.16 7.30
C ALA A 137 9.26 11.51 7.01
N LEU A 138 8.25 11.55 6.14
CA LEU A 138 7.50 12.78 5.85
C LEU A 138 6.64 13.23 7.03
N GLU A 139 6.30 12.31 7.93
CA GLU A 139 5.62 12.64 9.18
C GLU A 139 4.27 13.40 8.96
N GLN A 140 3.59 13.19 7.82
CA GLN A 140 2.32 13.87 7.47
C GLN A 140 1.07 13.10 7.92
N HIS A 141 1.12 11.77 7.86
CA HIS A 141 0.03 10.86 8.22
C HIS A 141 0.58 9.68 9.04
N GLY A 142 -0.32 8.83 9.52
CA GLY A 142 -0.01 7.54 10.15
C GLY A 142 0.22 6.44 9.11
N LYS A 143 -0.11 5.18 9.43
CA LYS A 143 0.07 4.09 8.47
C LYS A 143 -0.91 4.20 7.29
N PHE A 144 -0.46 3.97 6.06
CA PHE A 144 -1.40 3.83 4.93
C PHE A 144 -2.22 2.54 5.06
N TYR A 145 -3.41 2.52 4.47
CA TYR A 145 -4.25 1.32 4.41
C TYR A 145 -4.06 0.55 3.11
N ASP A 146 -4.01 -0.76 3.21
CA ASP A 146 -3.81 -1.72 2.11
C ASP A 146 -4.96 -2.70 1.93
N ASP A 147 -5.96 -2.65 2.81
CA ASP A 147 -7.10 -3.56 2.78
C ASP A 147 -8.12 -3.23 1.66
N GLY A 148 -9.18 -4.03 1.59
CA GLY A 148 -10.26 -3.83 0.62
C GLY A 148 -11.24 -2.71 0.95
N GLN A 149 -11.35 -2.29 2.21
CA GLN A 149 -12.31 -1.28 2.65
C GLN A 149 -11.76 0.14 2.51
N PHE A 150 -10.49 0.34 2.87
CA PHE A 150 -9.85 1.67 2.87
C PHE A 150 -8.67 1.80 1.92
N GLY A 151 -8.11 0.68 1.44
CA GLY A 151 -6.88 0.70 0.65
C GLY A 151 -7.09 1.19 -0.79
N VAL A 152 -6.96 2.50 -1.02
CA VAL A 152 -7.02 3.12 -2.35
C VAL A 152 -5.64 3.60 -2.79
N LEU A 153 -5.36 3.46 -4.09
CA LEU A 153 -4.23 4.11 -4.77
C LEU A 153 -4.68 4.52 -6.18
N ALA A 154 -4.84 5.82 -6.41
CA ALA A 154 -5.43 6.35 -7.64
C ALA A 154 -4.61 7.51 -8.21
N TRP A 155 -4.45 7.51 -9.54
CA TRP A 155 -3.83 8.60 -10.27
C TRP A 155 -4.85 9.70 -10.57
N SER A 156 -4.42 10.96 -10.46
CA SER A 156 -5.11 12.07 -11.13
C SER A 156 -5.06 11.92 -12.65
N ASN A 157 -6.05 12.45 -13.35
CA ASN A 157 -6.12 12.35 -14.82
C ASN A 157 -4.95 13.07 -15.52
N SER A 158 -4.37 14.09 -14.89
CA SER A 158 -3.18 14.81 -15.36
C SER A 158 -1.86 14.14 -14.98
N GLU A 159 -1.89 13.00 -14.27
CA GLU A 159 -0.73 12.26 -13.78
C GLU A 159 0.22 13.04 -12.86
N SER A 160 -0.20 14.23 -12.41
CA SER A 160 0.58 15.12 -11.55
C SER A 160 0.45 14.79 -10.06
N HIS A 161 -0.61 14.06 -9.69
CA HIS A 161 -0.92 13.70 -8.32
C HIS A 161 -1.36 12.24 -8.18
N LEU A 162 -1.11 11.68 -7.00
CA LEU A 162 -1.56 10.38 -6.54
C LEU A 162 -2.38 10.52 -5.25
N LEU A 163 -3.52 9.83 -5.18
CA LEU A 163 -4.38 9.75 -4.02
C LEU A 163 -4.23 8.38 -3.34
N TYR A 164 -4.11 8.38 -2.02
CA TYR A 164 -4.20 7.17 -1.20
C TYR A 164 -4.83 7.48 0.16
N VAL A 165 -5.22 6.45 0.92
CA VAL A 165 -5.80 6.62 2.26
C VAL A 165 -4.81 6.15 3.32
N ALA A 166 -4.72 6.92 4.41
CA ALA A 166 -3.92 6.57 5.57
C ALA A 166 -4.64 6.91 6.87
N GLU A 167 -4.14 6.38 7.98
CA GLU A 167 -4.57 6.79 9.31
C GLU A 167 -4.15 8.24 9.58
N LYS A 168 -5.02 9.03 10.19
CA LYS A 168 -4.69 10.40 10.59
C LYS A 168 -3.51 10.41 11.55
N LYS A 169 -2.49 11.24 11.27
CA LYS A 169 -1.40 11.42 12.23
C LYS A 169 -1.93 12.09 13.48
N ARG A 170 -1.63 11.48 14.62
CA ARG A 170 -1.99 12.03 15.93
C ARG A 170 -0.83 12.88 16.47
N PRO A 171 -1.12 14.00 17.13
CA PRO A 171 -0.10 14.71 17.90
C PRO A 171 0.56 13.74 18.88
N LYS A 172 1.90 13.75 18.97
CA LYS A 172 2.63 12.97 19.97
C LYS A 172 2.22 13.49 21.36
N GLY A 173 1.27 12.81 22.00
CA GLY A 173 0.80 13.13 23.36
C GLY A 173 1.91 12.90 24.38
N THR A 174 1.97 13.74 25.41
CA THR A 174 2.89 13.55 26.54
C THR A 174 2.21 12.70 27.60
N THR A 175 2.97 11.85 28.31
CA THR A 175 2.41 11.14 29.48
C THR A 175 2.30 12.10 30.65
N PHE A 176 1.43 11.76 31.62
CA PHE A 176 1.39 12.50 32.89
C PHE A 176 2.73 12.50 33.64
N PHE A 177 3.53 11.45 33.45
CA PHE A 177 4.76 11.17 34.17
C PHE A 177 6.04 11.61 33.46
N GLN A 178 5.95 12.17 32.25
CA GLN A 178 7.11 12.71 31.55
C GLN A 178 7.52 14.05 32.17
N SER A 179 8.64 14.05 32.90
CA SER A 179 9.27 15.26 33.44
C SER A 179 9.72 16.18 32.30
N ARG A 180 9.36 17.47 32.38
CA ARG A 180 9.78 18.51 31.44
C ARG A 180 11.32 18.54 31.39
N PRO A 181 11.96 18.50 30.20
CA PRO A 181 13.41 18.66 30.12
C PRO A 181 13.83 20.06 30.62
N PRO A 182 15.03 20.24 31.23
CA PRO A 182 15.43 21.47 31.92
C PRO A 182 15.68 22.72 31.03
N SER A 183 15.32 22.71 29.75
CA SER A 183 15.72 23.74 28.78
C SER A 183 14.57 24.64 28.31
N ALA A 184 13.62 24.96 29.19
CA ALA A 184 12.62 25.98 28.92
C ALA A 184 12.38 26.86 30.16
N ASN A 185 13.44 27.49 30.65
CA ASN A 185 13.34 28.72 31.43
C ASN A 185 13.38 29.90 30.47
N THR A 186 12.20 30.31 29.99
CA THR A 186 11.96 31.71 29.63
C THR A 186 10.75 32.14 30.44
N ALA A 187 10.97 33.17 31.24
CA ALA A 187 10.04 33.70 32.22
C ALA A 187 8.68 33.96 31.56
N GLN A 188 7.65 33.26 32.04
CA GLN A 188 6.28 33.57 31.70
C GLN A 188 5.83 34.63 32.71
N THR A 189 5.82 35.88 32.24
CA THR A 189 5.13 36.99 32.88
C THR A 189 3.63 36.78 32.73
N ASP A 190 2.90 36.94 33.84
CA ASP A 190 1.45 36.92 33.87
C ASP A 190 0.89 38.09 33.05
N ALA A 191 0.42 37.80 31.84
CA ALA A 191 -0.44 38.69 31.06
C ALA A 191 -1.73 37.93 30.67
N PRO A 192 -2.93 38.55 30.73
CA PRO A 192 -4.19 37.86 30.51
C PRO A 192 -4.34 37.49 29.03
N THR A 193 -4.57 36.22 28.75
CA THR A 193 -4.76 35.70 27.39
C THR A 193 -6.17 36.01 26.88
N ASP A 194 -6.21 36.64 25.70
CA ASP A 194 -7.39 36.89 24.85
C ASP A 194 -8.02 35.55 24.37
N PRO A 195 -9.35 35.36 24.44
CA PRO A 195 -9.99 34.09 24.08
C PRO A 195 -10.24 34.02 22.56
N GLY A 196 -9.20 33.69 21.78
CA GLY A 196 -9.31 33.67 20.31
C GLY A 196 -8.51 32.61 19.57
N THR A 197 -7.57 31.90 20.20
CA THR A 197 -6.70 30.96 19.51
C THR A 197 -6.76 29.57 20.15
N THR A 198 -7.57 28.69 19.56
CA THR A 198 -7.60 27.25 19.85
C THR A 198 -6.36 26.56 19.28
N ASP A 199 -5.18 26.93 19.76
CA ASP A 199 -4.03 26.04 19.72
C ASP A 199 -4.15 25.16 20.95
N ARG A 200 -4.79 23.98 20.80
CA ARG A 200 -4.85 22.97 21.86
C ARG A 200 -3.42 22.59 22.22
N GLN A 201 -2.86 23.27 23.21
CA GLN A 201 -1.65 22.89 23.93
C GLN A 201 -1.68 21.37 24.11
N LYS A 202 -0.66 20.69 23.59
CA LYS A 202 -0.45 19.24 23.67
C LYS A 202 -0.93 18.74 25.04
N ALA A 203 -2.15 18.22 25.09
CA ALA A 203 -2.83 17.97 26.35
C ALA A 203 -2.08 16.83 27.04
N LYS A 204 -1.56 17.16 28.23
CA LYS A 204 -0.80 16.22 29.05
C LYS A 204 -1.73 15.07 29.45
N GLY A 205 -1.36 13.84 29.09
CA GLY A 205 -2.16 12.64 29.38
C GLY A 205 -2.74 11.93 28.16
N ASP A 206 -2.76 12.57 26.99
CA ASP A 206 -3.46 12.03 25.80
C ASP A 206 -2.80 10.77 25.20
N LYS A 207 -1.59 10.42 25.62
CA LYS A 207 -0.83 9.30 25.04
C LYS A 207 -1.57 7.96 25.14
N PHE A 208 -2.41 7.76 26.16
CA PHE A 208 -3.11 6.49 26.43
C PHE A 208 -4.63 6.60 26.29
N LEU A 209 -5.15 7.66 25.65
CA LEU A 209 -6.57 7.74 25.36
C LEU A 209 -6.96 6.60 24.41
N PHE A 210 -7.81 5.71 24.90
CA PHE A 210 -8.44 4.68 24.09
C PHE A 210 -9.28 5.37 23.00
N ARG A 211 -9.12 4.90 21.77
CA ARG A 211 -9.99 5.28 20.65
C ARG A 211 -10.59 4.01 20.08
N GLU A 212 -11.89 4.07 19.88
CA GLU A 212 -12.60 3.00 19.19
C GLU A 212 -12.06 2.87 17.78
N ASP A 213 -11.85 1.62 17.38
CA ASP A 213 -11.59 1.25 16.01
C ASP A 213 -12.91 0.83 15.33
N TRP A 214 -12.82 0.50 14.05
CA TRP A 214 -13.98 0.05 13.27
C TRP A 214 -14.41 -1.40 13.59
N GLY A 215 -13.96 -1.97 14.71
CA GLY A 215 -14.32 -3.30 15.20
C GLY A 215 -13.37 -4.42 14.74
N GLU A 216 -13.78 -5.66 15.00
CA GLU A 216 -12.94 -6.86 14.88
C GLU A 216 -12.32 -7.09 13.49
N ALA A 217 -13.00 -6.68 12.42
CA ALA A 217 -12.51 -6.84 11.05
C ALA A 217 -11.54 -5.71 10.62
N LEU A 218 -11.49 -4.60 11.38
CA LEU A 218 -10.82 -3.37 11.02
C LEU A 218 -10.04 -2.79 12.22
N VAL A 219 -9.39 -3.68 12.97
CA VAL A 219 -8.59 -3.35 14.16
C VAL A 219 -7.49 -2.35 13.82
N ASN A 220 -7.23 -1.42 14.73
CA ASN A 220 -6.24 -0.33 14.60
C ASN A 220 -6.51 0.68 13.47
N LYS A 221 -7.74 0.73 12.94
CA LYS A 221 -8.18 1.79 12.04
C LYS A 221 -9.16 2.65 12.79
N SER A 222 -9.00 3.95 12.76
CA SER A 222 -9.94 4.85 13.44
C SER A 222 -10.31 6.05 12.59
N ASP A 223 -9.33 6.89 12.27
CA ASP A 223 -9.55 8.17 11.60
C ASP A 223 -8.90 8.13 10.21
N PRO A 224 -9.55 7.54 9.19
CA PRO A 224 -9.00 7.50 7.84
C PRO A 224 -8.96 8.91 7.22
N VAL A 225 -7.86 9.24 6.54
CA VAL A 225 -7.64 10.52 5.84
C VAL A 225 -7.17 10.29 4.42
N LEU A 226 -7.57 11.18 3.52
CA LEU A 226 -7.09 11.20 2.14
C LEU A 226 -5.74 11.92 2.08
N CYS A 227 -4.75 11.26 1.50
CA CYS A 227 -3.42 11.80 1.27
C CYS A 227 -3.20 12.00 -0.23
N ILE A 228 -2.72 13.18 -0.60
CA ILE A 228 -2.39 13.55 -1.96
C ILE A 228 -0.87 13.73 -2.05
N LEU A 229 -0.24 12.91 -2.87
CA LEU A 229 1.16 13.04 -3.24
C LEU A 229 1.26 13.83 -4.55
N ASP A 230 2.08 14.88 -4.56
CA ASP A 230 2.51 15.56 -5.78
C ASP A 230 3.68 14.78 -6.42
N VAL A 231 3.48 14.35 -7.66
CA VAL A 231 4.38 13.44 -8.39
C VAL A 231 5.70 14.12 -8.74
N VAL A 232 5.73 15.45 -8.93
CA VAL A 232 6.92 16.19 -9.38
C VAL A 232 7.82 16.58 -8.21
N SER A 233 7.24 17.08 -7.12
CA SER A 233 7.94 17.48 -5.91
C SER A 233 8.20 16.31 -4.95
N GLY A 234 7.36 15.28 -4.98
CA GLY A 234 7.42 14.19 -3.99
C GLY A 234 6.85 14.59 -2.62
N THR A 235 6.14 15.71 -2.54
CA THR A 235 5.54 16.19 -1.29
C THR A 235 4.16 15.59 -1.08
N VAL A 236 3.84 15.27 0.18
CA VAL A 236 2.54 14.73 0.57
C VAL A 236 1.77 15.78 1.34
N SER A 237 0.49 15.92 1.00
CA SER A 237 -0.48 16.74 1.72
C SER A 237 -1.66 15.87 2.16
N VAL A 238 -2.24 16.18 3.32
CA VAL A 238 -3.48 15.56 3.79
C VAL A 238 -4.64 16.46 3.38
N LEU A 239 -5.66 15.89 2.74
CA LEU A 239 -6.81 16.66 2.28
C LEU A 239 -7.66 17.08 3.48
N ASP A 240 -7.79 18.40 3.64
CA ASP A 240 -8.68 19.01 4.62
C ASP A 240 -10.09 19.23 4.04
N GLY A 241 -11.08 19.34 4.94
CA GLY A 241 -12.46 19.69 4.56
C GLY A 241 -13.44 18.53 4.42
N LEU A 242 -13.01 17.29 4.71
CA LEU A 242 -13.96 16.18 4.88
C LEU A 242 -14.83 16.43 6.14
N PRO A 243 -16.16 16.30 6.05
CA PRO A 243 -17.03 16.42 7.22
C PRO A 243 -16.65 15.40 8.30
N PRO A 244 -16.73 15.76 9.60
CA PRO A 244 -16.23 14.92 10.69
C PRO A 244 -17.01 13.61 10.88
N HIS A 245 -18.19 13.48 10.28
CA HIS A 245 -19.03 12.29 10.31
C HIS A 245 -18.85 11.41 9.05
N ILE A 246 -17.91 11.76 8.17
CA ILE A 246 -17.61 11.04 6.94
C ILE A 246 -16.19 10.50 7.03
N SER A 247 -16.05 9.22 6.69
CA SER A 247 -14.76 8.55 6.65
C SER A 247 -14.47 8.08 5.22
N PRO A 248 -13.33 8.45 4.62
CA PRO A 248 -12.98 8.01 3.28
C PRO A 248 -12.73 6.50 3.27
N GLY A 249 -13.31 5.82 2.28
CA GLY A 249 -13.16 4.39 2.00
C GLY A 249 -13.45 4.11 0.52
N GLN A 250 -13.29 2.85 0.11
CA GLN A 250 -13.50 2.37 -1.26
C GLN A 250 -14.97 1.99 -1.51
#